data_AF-A0A8T5RTX3-F1
#
_entry.id   AF-A0A8T5RTX3-F1
#
_cell.length_a   1.000
_cell.length_b   1.000
_cell.length_c   1.000
_cell.angle_alpha   90.00
_cell.angle_beta   90.00
_cell.angle_gamma   90.00
#
_symmetry.space_group_name_H-M   'P 1'
#
loop_
_entity.id
_entity.type
_entity.pdbx_description
1 polymer ?
#
loop_
_entity_poly.entity_id
_entity_poly.type
_entity_poly.pdbx_seq_one_letter_code
_entity_poly.pdbx_strand_id
1 'polypeptide(L)'
;TIENSQETQDAIDQHIQSIQQEVTGERAKKVEEIIQMMRDHVKENMKENYERVFRQIHPERLNKALKMLQTTKRKSKRQDLYLEWFFCSTLLSKIEIKVEHWQVSSQAGHGTTGVYTAGLNFSRYDNIVREFPDSKLTKVINVSRRILQNPTKNAIQKLATSLIEETGFDEHLYFTD
;
A
#
# COMPACT_ATOMS: atom_id res chain seq x y z
N THR A 1 -0.12 10.95 16.49
CA THR A 1 1.21 10.40 16.18
C THR A 1 1.02 9.02 15.58
N ILE A 2 1.96 8.54 14.74
CA ILE A 2 1.87 7.18 14.20
C ILE A 2 2.01 6.19 15.36
N GLU A 3 1.05 5.27 15.48
CA GLU A 3 1.08 4.21 16.49
C GLU A 3 2.11 3.18 16.06
N ASN A 4 3.14 2.98 16.90
CA ASN A 4 4.18 1.99 16.63
C ASN A 4 4.39 1.12 17.86
N SER A 5 3.63 0.02 17.95
CA SER A 5 3.87 -1.01 18.96
C SER A 5 4.96 -1.97 18.46
N GLN A 6 5.70 -2.59 19.39
CA GLN A 6 6.73 -3.56 19.03
C GLN A 6 6.14 -4.73 18.23
N GLU A 7 5.00 -5.26 18.67
CA GLU A 7 4.28 -6.35 17.99
C GLU A 7 3.87 -5.99 16.57
N THR A 8 3.40 -4.75 16.35
CA THR A 8 3.07 -4.24 15.00
C THR A 8 4.31 -4.18 14.12
N GLN A 9 5.46 -3.75 14.67
CA GLN A 9 6.69 -3.64 13.91
C GLN A 9 7.26 -5.02 13.53
N ASP A 10 7.22 -5.98 14.46
CA ASP A 10 7.70 -7.34 14.22
C ASP A 10 6.87 -8.04 13.12
N ALA A 11 5.55 -7.88 13.13
CA ALA A 11 4.66 -8.41 12.09
C ALA A 11 4.92 -7.77 10.72
N ILE A 12 5.15 -6.44 10.68
CA ILE A 12 5.51 -5.74 9.44
C ILE A 12 6.84 -6.25 8.90
N ASP A 13 7.83 -6.50 9.74
CA ASP A 13 9.14 -6.98 9.32
C ASP A 13 9.05 -8.39 8.71
N GLN A 14 8.18 -9.26 9.24
CA GLN A 14 7.85 -10.55 8.63
C GLN A 14 7.21 -10.38 7.24
N HIS A 15 6.29 -9.43 7.08
CA HIS A 15 5.71 -9.12 5.78
C HIS A 15 6.77 -8.67 4.77
N ILE A 16 7.71 -7.80 5.15
CA ILE A 16 8.80 -7.34 4.29
C ILE A 16 9.65 -8.51 3.78
N GLN A 17 9.92 -9.49 4.64
CA GLN A 17 10.69 -10.69 4.24
C GLN A 17 9.92 -11.56 3.25
N SER A 18 8.61 -11.74 3.46
CA SER A 18 7.77 -12.60 2.60
C SER A 18 7.56 -12.08 1.18
N ILE A 19 7.71 -10.77 0.94
CA ILE A 19 7.41 -10.14 -0.35
C ILE A 19 8.60 -10.00 -1.30
N GLN A 20 9.81 -10.45 -0.90
CA GLN A 20 11.01 -10.31 -1.72
C GLN A 20 10.80 -10.90 -3.13
N GLN A 21 10.75 -10.02 -4.13
CA GLN A 21 10.75 -10.35 -5.54
C GLN A 21 11.98 -9.70 -6.19
N GLU A 22 12.75 -10.47 -6.93
CA GLU A 22 13.86 -9.94 -7.73
C GLU A 22 13.30 -9.09 -8.87
N VAL A 23 13.60 -7.79 -8.84
CA VAL A 23 13.36 -6.88 -9.97
C VAL A 23 14.62 -6.91 -10.82
N THR A 24 14.52 -7.37 -12.07
CA THR A 24 15.68 -7.52 -12.98
C THR A 24 15.66 -6.49 -14.13
N GLY A 25 16.82 -6.30 -14.76
CA GLY A 25 16.97 -5.54 -16.00
C GLY A 25 16.85 -4.02 -15.86
N GLU A 26 16.30 -3.36 -16.89
CA GLU A 26 16.18 -1.90 -17.00
C GLU A 26 15.27 -1.30 -15.91
N ARG A 27 14.27 -2.06 -15.47
CA ARG A 27 13.34 -1.65 -14.40
C ARG A 27 14.08 -1.44 -13.08
N ALA A 28 15.02 -2.33 -12.73
CA ALA A 28 15.78 -2.24 -11.49
C ALA A 28 16.65 -0.97 -11.46
N LYS A 29 17.26 -0.60 -12.58
CA LYS A 29 18.07 0.62 -12.72
C LYS A 29 17.23 1.87 -12.46
N LYS A 30 16.07 1.99 -13.10
CA LYS A 30 15.15 3.12 -12.91
C LYS A 30 14.67 3.23 -11.46
N VAL A 31 14.36 2.10 -10.82
CA VAL A 31 13.99 2.08 -9.40
C VAL A 31 15.13 2.61 -8.54
N GLU A 32 16.36 2.14 -8.75
CA GLU A 32 17.51 2.54 -7.93
C GLU A 32 17.82 4.04 -8.07
N GLU A 33 17.76 4.58 -9.28
CA GLU A 33 17.92 6.02 -9.54
C GLU A 33 16.89 6.85 -8.74
N ILE A 34 15.61 6.45 -8.80
CA ILE A 34 14.54 7.15 -8.09
C ILE A 34 14.72 7.03 -6.57
N ILE A 35 15.11 5.86 -6.06
CA ILE A 35 15.37 5.66 -4.62
C ILE A 35 16.52 6.55 -4.16
N GLN A 36 17.59 6.65 -4.93
CA GLN A 36 18.71 7.53 -4.58
C GLN A 36 18.23 8.99 -4.50
N MET A 37 17.43 9.46 -5.47
CA MET A 37 16.84 10.80 -5.43
C MET A 37 15.92 11.01 -4.21
N MET A 38 15.13 9.98 -3.84
CA MET A 38 14.30 10.04 -2.64
C MET A 38 15.15 10.13 -1.38
N ARG A 39 16.20 9.29 -1.26
CA ARG A 39 17.14 9.27 -0.13
C ARG A 39 17.83 10.62 0.02
N ASP A 40 18.30 11.22 -1.06
CA ASP A 40 18.95 12.53 -1.02
C ASP A 40 18.03 13.63 -0.49
N HIS A 41 16.73 13.54 -0.82
CA HIS A 41 15.71 14.49 -0.40
C HIS A 41 15.27 14.31 1.06
N VAL A 42 14.92 13.08 1.46
CA VAL A 42 14.37 12.79 2.81
C VAL A 42 15.45 12.52 3.86
N LYS A 43 16.67 12.17 3.43
CA LYS A 43 17.85 11.87 4.26
C LYS A 43 17.55 10.84 5.35
N GLU A 44 17.70 11.23 6.61
CA GLU A 44 17.57 10.39 7.81
C GLU A 44 16.18 9.75 7.96
N ASN A 45 15.15 10.30 7.31
CA ASN A 45 13.81 9.73 7.37
C ASN A 45 13.66 8.50 6.44
N MET A 46 14.62 8.25 5.55
CA MET A 46 14.68 7.03 4.75
C MET A 46 15.23 5.88 5.60
N LYS A 47 14.33 5.08 6.17
CA LYS A 47 14.70 3.87 6.91
C LYS A 47 15.01 2.73 5.96
N GLU A 48 15.86 1.80 6.40
CA GLU A 48 16.23 0.62 5.61
C GLU A 48 15.00 -0.19 5.14
N ASN A 49 14.02 -0.38 6.02
CA ASN A 49 12.77 -1.07 5.69
C ASN A 49 11.94 -0.36 4.62
N TYR A 50 11.96 0.98 4.59
CA TYR A 50 11.29 1.73 3.53
C TYR A 50 11.97 1.50 2.19
N GLU A 51 13.30 1.52 2.14
CA GLU A 51 14.04 1.26 0.90
C GLU A 51 13.78 -0.15 0.36
N ARG A 52 13.79 -1.16 1.25
CA ARG A 52 13.48 -2.55 0.89
C ARG A 52 12.09 -2.69 0.26
N VAL A 53 11.09 -2.00 0.79
CA VAL A 53 9.73 -2.01 0.22
C VAL A 53 9.64 -1.17 -1.05
N PHE A 54 10.28 0.00 -1.08
CA PHE A 54 10.25 0.90 -2.23
C PHE A 54 10.93 0.33 -3.47
N ARG A 55 11.96 -0.51 -3.29
CA ARG A 55 12.60 -1.28 -4.39
C ARG A 55 11.62 -2.20 -5.14
N GLN A 56 10.52 -2.56 -4.50
CA GLN A 56 9.51 -3.45 -5.07
C GLN A 56 8.36 -2.69 -5.74
N ILE A 57 8.30 -1.37 -5.58
CA ILE A 57 7.26 -0.52 -6.17
C ILE A 57 7.52 -0.34 -7.68
N HIS A 58 6.45 -0.26 -8.47
CA HIS A 58 6.57 0.08 -9.89
C HIS A 58 7.21 1.48 -10.08
N PRO A 59 8.16 1.69 -11.01
CA PRO A 59 8.86 2.97 -11.17
C PRO A 59 7.94 4.18 -11.29
N GLU A 60 6.79 4.05 -11.95
CA GLU A 60 5.83 5.15 -12.10
C GLU A 60 5.21 5.57 -10.76
N ARG A 61 4.82 4.60 -9.94
CA ARG A 61 4.28 4.86 -8.61
C ARG A 61 5.35 5.42 -7.68
N LEU A 62 6.59 4.93 -7.80
CA LEU A 62 7.72 5.45 -7.03
C LEU A 62 8.06 6.90 -7.42
N ASN A 63 8.03 7.22 -8.72
CA ASN A 63 8.16 8.59 -9.21
C ASN A 63 7.07 9.52 -8.66
N LYS A 64 5.84 9.00 -8.50
CA LYS A 64 4.74 9.73 -7.88
C LYS A 64 5.06 10.07 -6.42
N ALA A 65 5.56 9.08 -5.66
CA ALA A 65 6.02 9.28 -4.29
C ALA A 65 7.12 10.35 -4.23
N LEU A 66 8.14 10.25 -5.10
CA LEU A 66 9.21 11.24 -5.19
C LEU A 66 8.67 12.67 -5.44
N LYS A 67 7.76 12.84 -6.41
CA LYS A 67 7.13 14.15 -6.69
C LYS A 67 6.37 14.70 -5.48
N MET A 68 5.62 13.86 -4.77
CA MET A 68 4.90 14.25 -3.55
C MET A 68 5.86 14.66 -2.42
N LEU A 69 6.97 13.94 -2.27
CA LEU A 69 7.99 14.27 -1.27
C LEU A 69 8.69 15.60 -1.61
N GLN A 70 9.10 15.79 -2.86
CA GLN A 70 9.79 17.01 -3.32
C GLN A 70 8.94 18.29 -3.21
N THR A 71 7.62 18.16 -3.40
CA THR A 71 6.67 19.28 -3.27
C THR A 71 6.29 19.57 -1.82
N THR A 72 6.68 18.70 -0.88
CA THR A 72 6.41 18.85 0.54
C THR A 72 7.60 19.50 1.25
N LYS A 73 7.35 20.36 2.24
CA LYS A 73 8.42 20.96 3.05
C LYS A 73 9.25 19.86 3.72
N ARG A 74 10.57 19.93 3.55
CA ARG A 74 11.52 18.98 4.14
C ARG A 74 11.42 18.96 5.68
N LYS A 75 11.55 17.79 6.29
CA LYS A 75 11.40 17.53 7.74
C LYS A 75 10.01 17.90 8.29
N SER A 76 9.01 18.07 7.43
CA SER A 76 7.64 18.27 7.90
C SER A 76 7.03 16.92 8.30
N LYS A 77 6.10 16.95 9.24
CA LYS A 77 5.25 15.81 9.58
C LYS A 77 4.60 15.19 8.33
N ARG A 78 4.21 16.02 7.35
CA ARG A 78 3.61 15.59 6.10
C ARG A 78 4.51 14.65 5.29
N GLN A 79 5.81 14.94 5.27
CA GLN A 79 6.80 14.12 4.57
C GLN A 79 6.85 12.71 5.16
N ASP A 80 6.83 12.60 6.50
CA ASP A 80 6.81 11.31 7.20
C ASP A 80 5.52 10.54 6.93
N LEU A 81 4.39 11.24 6.92
CA LEU A 81 3.10 10.63 6.60
C LEU A 81 3.06 10.09 5.17
N TYR A 82 3.66 10.77 4.19
CA TYR A 82 3.74 10.24 2.83
C TYR A 82 4.64 9.02 2.72
N LEU A 83 5.84 9.05 3.33
CA LEU A 83 6.71 7.88 3.37
C LEU A 83 5.97 6.66 3.95
N GLU A 84 5.29 6.86 5.08
CA GLU A 84 4.55 5.80 5.76
C GLU A 84 3.35 5.31 4.95
N TRP A 85 2.64 6.21 4.25
CA TRP A 85 1.56 5.83 3.35
C TRP A 85 2.04 4.93 2.22
N PHE A 86 3.08 5.35 1.47
CA PHE A 86 3.61 4.56 0.35
C PHE A 86 4.17 3.23 0.82
N PHE A 87 4.74 3.18 2.02
CA PHE A 87 5.20 1.96 2.65
C PHE A 87 4.03 1.02 2.97
N CYS A 88 3.07 1.45 3.79
CA CYS A 88 1.95 0.62 4.23
C CYS A 88 1.07 0.16 3.07
N SER A 89 0.72 1.07 2.16
CA SER A 89 -0.14 0.75 1.02
C SER A 89 0.50 -0.24 0.05
N THR A 90 1.83 -0.23 -0.09
CA THR A 90 2.55 -1.24 -0.88
C THR A 90 2.48 -2.61 -0.23
N LEU A 91 2.74 -2.68 1.08
CA LEU A 91 2.62 -3.94 1.83
C LEU A 91 1.20 -4.50 1.76
N LEU A 92 0.19 -3.65 1.99
CA LEU A 92 -1.22 -4.05 1.89
C LEU A 92 -1.60 -4.55 0.49
N SER A 93 -1.07 -3.93 -0.57
CA SER A 93 -1.35 -4.35 -1.95
C SER A 93 -0.71 -5.70 -2.31
N LYS A 94 0.28 -6.16 -1.54
CA LYS A 94 0.94 -7.45 -1.70
C LYS A 94 0.25 -8.56 -0.90
N ILE A 95 -0.70 -8.24 -0.03
CA ILE A 95 -1.49 -9.24 0.68
C ILE A 95 -2.55 -9.78 -0.28
N GLU A 96 -2.36 -11.03 -0.67
CA GLU A 96 -3.29 -11.81 -1.46
C GLU A 96 -4.45 -12.30 -0.58
N ILE A 97 -5.68 -11.94 -0.93
CA ILE A 97 -6.88 -12.36 -0.20
C ILE A 97 -7.61 -13.43 -1.01
N LYS A 98 -7.86 -14.58 -0.39
CA LYS A 98 -8.79 -15.58 -0.95
C LYS A 98 -10.21 -15.06 -0.85
N VAL A 99 -10.85 -14.85 -2.00
CA VAL A 99 -12.24 -14.42 -2.14
C VAL A 99 -13.02 -15.57 -2.77
N GLU A 100 -13.92 -16.15 -1.97
CA GLU A 100 -14.95 -17.06 -2.48
C GLU A 100 -15.97 -16.23 -3.28
N HIS A 101 -16.18 -16.61 -4.54
CA HIS A 101 -17.21 -16.02 -5.39
C HIS A 101 -18.26 -17.07 -5.73
N TRP A 102 -19.53 -16.74 -5.50
CA TRP A 102 -20.66 -17.53 -5.99
C TRP A 102 -20.89 -17.16 -7.46
N GLN A 103 -20.37 -17.95 -8.39
CA GLN A 103 -20.83 -17.86 -9.78
C GLN A 103 -22.18 -18.59 -9.89
N VAL A 104 -23.24 -17.83 -10.13
CA VAL A 104 -24.52 -18.40 -10.58
C VAL A 104 -24.42 -18.55 -12.09
N SER A 105 -23.94 -19.70 -12.57
CA SER A 105 -24.00 -20.00 -14.00
C SER A 105 -25.47 -20.29 -14.36
N SER A 106 -26.03 -19.49 -15.27
CA SER A 106 -27.44 -19.61 -15.70
C SER A 106 -27.77 -20.92 -16.46
N GLN A 107 -26.82 -21.86 -16.57
CA GLN A 107 -26.95 -23.11 -17.32
C GLN A 107 -26.69 -24.39 -16.52
N ALA A 108 -26.28 -24.32 -15.25
CA ALA A 108 -26.07 -25.51 -14.43
C ALA A 108 -26.77 -25.38 -13.07
N GLY A 109 -27.71 -26.27 -12.78
CA GLY A 109 -28.48 -26.31 -11.52
C GLY A 109 -27.69 -26.61 -10.25
N HIS A 110 -26.36 -26.45 -10.26
CA HIS A 110 -25.48 -26.62 -9.10
C HIS A 110 -24.41 -25.54 -9.11
N GLY A 111 -24.42 -24.67 -8.09
CA GLY A 111 -23.41 -23.62 -7.91
C GLY A 111 -22.09 -24.22 -7.46
N THR A 112 -21.06 -24.14 -8.29
CA THR A 112 -19.67 -24.41 -7.90
C THR A 112 -19.07 -23.14 -7.28
N THR A 113 -18.61 -23.23 -6.03
CA THR A 113 -17.88 -22.12 -5.38
C THR A 113 -16.46 -22.08 -5.93
N GLY A 114 -16.12 -21.01 -6.67
CA GLY A 114 -14.74 -20.73 -7.07
C GLY A 114 -14.03 -19.91 -6.00
N VAL A 115 -12.79 -20.27 -5.66
CA VAL A 115 -11.93 -19.48 -4.77
C VAL A 115 -10.92 -18.72 -5.63
N TYR A 116 -11.08 -17.39 -5.71
CA TYR A 116 -10.17 -16.51 -6.45
C TYR A 116 -9.22 -15.81 -5.47
N THR A 117 -8.04 -15.45 -5.94
CA THR A 117 -7.13 -14.58 -5.17
C THR A 117 -7.30 -13.14 -5.68
N ALA A 118 -7.83 -12.25 -4.85
CA ALA A 118 -7.98 -10.84 -5.19
C ALA A 118 -7.01 -9.99 -4.36
N GLY A 119 -6.21 -9.18 -5.04
CA GLY A 119 -5.40 -8.12 -4.42
C GLY A 119 -6.15 -6.79 -4.46
N LEU A 120 -6.09 -6.02 -3.37
CA LEU A 120 -6.58 -4.63 -3.38
C LEU A 120 -5.44 -3.71 -3.82
N ASN A 121 -5.63 -3.02 -4.95
CA ASN A 121 -4.62 -2.08 -5.43
C ASN A 121 -4.75 -0.71 -4.72
N PHE A 122 -4.02 -0.53 -3.61
CA PHE A 122 -4.04 0.71 -2.84
C PHE A 122 -3.35 1.90 -3.53
N SER A 123 -2.62 1.68 -4.64
CA SER A 123 -1.98 2.78 -5.38
C SER A 123 -2.96 3.81 -5.96
N ARG A 124 -4.22 3.41 -6.16
CA ARG A 124 -5.29 4.28 -6.65
C ARG A 124 -5.57 5.44 -5.70
N TYR A 125 -5.38 5.23 -4.39
CA TYR A 125 -5.61 6.26 -3.38
C TYR A 125 -4.45 7.24 -3.22
N ASP A 126 -3.30 7.05 -3.89
CA ASP A 126 -2.10 7.90 -3.75
C ASP A 126 -2.38 9.40 -4.05
N ASN A 127 -3.24 9.68 -5.04
CA ASN A 127 -3.63 11.07 -5.36
C ASN A 127 -4.59 11.64 -4.32
N ILE A 128 -5.42 10.79 -3.73
CA ILE A 128 -6.49 11.22 -2.85
C ILE A 128 -5.94 11.55 -1.46
N VAL A 129 -5.01 10.73 -0.97
CA VAL A 129 -4.33 10.99 0.31
C VAL A 129 -3.52 12.29 0.30
N ARG A 130 -3.16 12.79 -0.89
CA ARG A 130 -2.52 14.11 -1.04
C ARG A 130 -3.39 15.25 -0.52
N GLU A 131 -4.71 15.13 -0.66
CA GLU A 131 -5.67 16.15 -0.26
C GLU A 131 -6.13 16.00 1.19
N PHE A 132 -5.77 14.90 1.86
CA PHE A 132 -6.20 14.67 3.25
C PHE A 132 -5.51 15.64 4.21
N PRO A 133 -6.19 16.16 5.24
CA PRO A 133 -5.51 16.83 6.34
C PRO A 133 -4.64 15.83 7.12
N ASP A 134 -3.59 16.32 7.77
CA ASP A 134 -2.62 15.47 8.48
C ASP A 134 -3.25 14.54 9.53
N SER A 135 -4.31 14.99 10.22
CA SER A 135 -5.05 14.18 11.20
C SER A 135 -5.71 12.97 10.54
N LYS A 136 -6.35 13.16 9.39
CA LYS A 136 -7.00 12.10 8.61
C LYS A 136 -5.99 11.14 8.03
N LEU A 137 -4.92 11.66 7.42
CA LEU A 137 -3.84 10.83 6.88
C LEU A 137 -3.17 9.98 7.98
N THR A 138 -2.92 10.58 9.16
CA THR A 138 -2.40 9.85 10.32
C THR A 138 -3.34 8.70 10.73
N LYS A 139 -4.66 8.95 10.78
CA LYS A 139 -5.65 7.94 11.15
C LYS A 139 -5.66 6.76 10.16
N VAL A 140 -5.63 7.06 8.87
CA VAL A 140 -5.57 6.03 7.81
C VAL A 140 -4.30 5.19 7.94
N ILE A 141 -3.14 5.83 8.14
CA ILE A 141 -1.87 5.14 8.36
C ILE A 141 -1.93 4.22 9.58
N ASN A 142 -2.46 4.68 10.71
CA ASN A 142 -2.59 3.86 11.92
C ASN A 142 -3.47 2.63 11.67
N VAL A 143 -4.58 2.79 10.95
CA VAL A 143 -5.44 1.67 10.56
C VAL A 143 -4.68 0.69 9.65
N SER A 144 -3.96 1.20 8.65
CA SER A 144 -3.15 0.37 7.75
C SER A 144 -2.09 -0.43 8.51
N ARG A 145 -1.38 0.17 9.47
CA ARG A 145 -0.39 -0.52 10.31
C ARG A 145 -1.02 -1.61 11.17
N ARG A 146 -2.18 -1.36 11.79
CA ARG A 146 -2.92 -2.38 12.55
C ARG A 146 -3.36 -3.55 11.68
N ILE A 147 -3.76 -3.29 10.44
CA ILE A 147 -4.12 -4.35 9.49
C ILE A 147 -2.89 -5.18 9.13
N LEU A 148 -1.73 -4.56 8.91
CA LEU A 148 -0.48 -5.29 8.67
C LEU A 148 -0.03 -6.15 9.86
N GLN A 149 -0.48 -5.85 11.08
CA GLN A 149 -0.20 -6.71 12.24
C GLN A 149 -1.02 -8.00 12.21
N ASN A 150 -2.28 -7.94 11.79
CA ASN A 150 -3.16 -9.10 11.66
C ASN A 150 -4.05 -8.95 10.42
N PRO A 151 -3.52 -9.29 9.23
CA PRO A 151 -4.21 -9.04 7.99
C PRO A 151 -5.38 -9.99 7.82
N THR A 152 -6.60 -9.45 7.93
CA THR A 152 -7.84 -10.18 7.68
C THR A 152 -8.57 -9.59 6.49
N LYS A 153 -9.26 -10.45 5.72
CA LYS A 153 -10.10 -10.04 4.57
C LYS A 153 -11.05 -8.90 4.96
N ASN A 154 -11.78 -9.06 6.07
CA ASN A 154 -12.75 -8.08 6.53
C ASN A 154 -12.12 -6.72 6.87
N ALA A 155 -10.95 -6.71 7.51
CA ALA A 155 -10.30 -5.46 7.87
C ALA A 155 -9.76 -4.71 6.64
N ILE A 156 -9.17 -5.46 5.69
CA ILE A 156 -8.65 -4.89 4.43
C ILE A 156 -9.79 -4.34 3.55
N GLN A 157 -10.88 -5.11 3.40
CA GLN A 157 -12.07 -4.66 2.67
C GLN A 157 -12.70 -3.43 3.33
N LYS A 158 -12.87 -3.43 4.66
CA LYS A 158 -13.43 -2.30 5.39
C LYS A 158 -12.59 -1.04 5.24
N LEU A 159 -11.25 -1.15 5.24
CA LEU A 159 -10.38 -0.01 4.97
C LEU A 159 -10.61 0.55 3.56
N ALA A 160 -10.68 -0.30 2.54
CA ALA A 160 -10.94 0.13 1.18
C ALA A 160 -12.31 0.80 1.05
N THR A 161 -13.39 0.21 1.58
CA THR A 161 -14.72 0.81 1.60
C THR A 161 -14.72 2.16 2.33
N SER A 162 -14.05 2.25 3.48
CA SER A 162 -13.95 3.52 4.22
C SER A 162 -13.21 4.58 3.42
N LEU A 163 -12.16 4.21 2.67
CA LEU A 163 -11.47 5.14 1.78
C LEU A 163 -12.37 5.59 0.63
N ILE A 164 -13.19 4.70 0.06
CA ILE A 164 -14.17 5.05 -0.99
C ILE A 164 -15.23 6.02 -0.45
N GLU A 165 -15.88 5.68 0.67
CA GLU A 165 -16.90 6.52 1.32
C GLU A 165 -16.38 7.92 1.64
N GLU A 166 -15.14 8.01 2.12
CA GLU A 166 -14.49 9.26 2.52
C GLU A 166 -14.02 10.13 1.36
N THR A 167 -14.00 9.59 0.14
CA THR A 167 -13.41 10.25 -1.03
C THR A 167 -14.40 10.42 -2.17
N GLY A 168 -15.53 9.71 -2.12
CA GLY A 168 -16.47 9.61 -3.23
C GLY A 168 -15.87 8.91 -4.45
N PHE A 169 -14.67 8.33 -4.33
CA PHE A 169 -13.97 7.66 -5.42
C PHE A 169 -14.34 6.18 -5.40
N ASP A 170 -15.49 5.86 -5.99
CA ASP A 170 -15.92 4.48 -6.22
C ASP A 170 -15.38 4.01 -7.58
N GLU A 171 -14.34 3.20 -7.55
CA GLU A 171 -13.96 2.41 -8.71
C GLU A 171 -14.14 0.94 -8.36
N HIS A 172 -15.06 0.30 -9.07
CA HIS A 172 -15.36 -1.12 -8.99
C HIS A 172 -14.07 -1.94 -8.85
N LEU A 173 -14.06 -2.81 -7.84
CA LEU A 173 -13.08 -3.87 -7.66
C LEU A 173 -13.01 -4.69 -8.95
N TYR A 174 -12.03 -4.43 -9.80
CA TYR A 174 -11.75 -5.29 -10.94
C TYR A 174 -11.12 -6.57 -10.40
N PHE A 175 -11.93 -7.62 -10.34
CA PHE A 175 -11.46 -8.99 -10.19
C PHE A 175 -10.80 -9.37 -11.52
N THR A 176 -9.53 -9.72 -11.49
CA THR A 176 -8.86 -10.38 -12.61
C THR A 176 -9.12 -11.88 -12.48
N ASP A 177 -9.61 -12.51 -13.55
CA ASP A 177 -9.79 -13.96 -13.66
C ASP A 177 -8.50 -14.75 -13.39
#